data_AF-A0A8T4HZ56-F1
#
_entry.id   AF-A0A8T4HZ56-F1
#
_cell.length_a   1.000
_cell.length_b   1.000
_cell.length_c   1.000
_cell.angle_alpha   90.00
_cell.angle_beta   90.00
_cell.angle_gamma   90.00
#
_symmetry.space_group_name_H-M   'P 1'
#
loop_
_entity.id
_entity.type
_entity.pdbx_description
1 polymer ?
#
loop_
_entity_poly.entity_id
_entity_poly.type
_entity_poly.pdbx_seq_one_letter_code
_entity_poly.pdbx_strand_id
1 'polypeptide(L)'
;MSSVRSRRTHSSRSAPHGTPPAGPRAGATAPGLASRHFLLLLAATFATFGSATPMLSVVPLWAEHGGSGHGGAGATTAVHMATTVATQIVTGRILRRLPASRVLCVGALLIGLPTLGYPVTAALPWTVAVSAVRGVGFGLVTVAGSALAARLAGPGQRGRAVGWYGVAVGLPAAVLVPLAVWAVAEFGFVPVFWASAALGTLAAPLGVAVLAGHRPSRARPPAPDPVPGAPQAGTGPGDTASTPASRSGHVPVRRLPVRLLAVPVLLLLAPVCALGSLMSFLPLALAPHAAPAALLTLSAALTAGRWAAGEWSDRRGGTGRFMAPCAALCALGTGAFALVGGGGTAAGGAVGPGTGAAVAAALAFGLAMGALQNDTLVAMFHRAGPEHHGTVSAAWNMTFDSGYGAGALLTGAIAQVFSLSLSAAFGVLAVLIVATLPVAAALQLPRSSHQG
;
A
#
# COMPACT_ATOMS: atom_id res chain seq x y z
N MET A 1 -18.82 -28.97 -88.99
CA MET A 1 -19.15 -29.53 -87.67
C MET A 1 -18.63 -28.56 -86.62
N SER A 2 -19.55 -28.02 -85.79
CA SER A 2 -19.35 -27.49 -84.41
C SER A 2 -18.24 -26.44 -84.17
N SER A 3 -18.37 -25.29 -83.53
CA SER A 3 -19.37 -24.63 -82.68
C SER A 3 -18.77 -23.22 -82.43
N VAL A 4 -19.34 -22.12 -82.93
CA VAL A 4 -20.22 -21.18 -82.20
C VAL A 4 -19.53 -20.33 -81.11
N ARG A 5 -19.38 -19.02 -81.44
CA ARG A 5 -19.61 -17.78 -80.64
C ARG A 5 -18.84 -17.58 -79.31
N SER A 6 -18.53 -16.37 -78.83
CA SER A 6 -18.64 -14.99 -79.30
C SER A 6 -18.15 -14.05 -78.17
N ARG A 7 -17.67 -12.84 -78.53
CA ARG A 7 -17.81 -11.55 -77.78
C ARG A 7 -17.07 -11.47 -76.42
N ARG A 8 -16.60 -10.33 -75.89
CA ARG A 8 -16.66 -8.90 -76.22
C ARG A 8 -15.61 -8.18 -75.33
N THR A 9 -14.95 -7.17 -75.90
CA THR A 9 -14.55 -5.84 -75.39
C THR A 9 -14.42 -5.48 -73.88
N HIS A 10 -13.37 -4.67 -73.63
CA HIS A 10 -13.15 -3.62 -72.60
C HIS A 10 -12.61 -3.99 -71.20
N SER A 11 -11.44 -3.47 -70.82
CA SER A 11 -11.33 -2.23 -70.00
C SER A 11 -9.88 -1.91 -69.62
N SER A 12 -9.62 -0.60 -69.53
CA SER A 12 -8.46 0.05 -68.93
C SER A 12 -8.22 -0.36 -67.47
N ARG A 13 -6.97 -0.63 -67.08
CA ARG A 13 -6.56 -0.53 -65.67
C ARG A 13 -5.19 0.11 -65.50
N SER A 14 -5.27 1.28 -64.87
CA SER A 14 -4.24 2.03 -64.15
C SER A 14 -3.37 1.15 -63.26
N ALA A 15 -2.06 1.41 -63.30
CA ALA A 15 -1.08 0.86 -62.37
C ALA A 15 -1.37 1.32 -60.92
N PRO A 16 -1.39 0.41 -59.93
CA PRO A 16 -1.52 0.80 -58.53
C PRO A 16 -0.16 1.26 -57.99
N HIS A 17 -0.19 2.39 -57.26
CA HIS A 17 0.93 2.88 -56.45
C HIS A 17 1.50 1.78 -55.56
N GLY A 18 2.79 1.50 -55.73
CA GLY A 18 3.54 0.60 -54.86
C GLY A 18 3.65 1.18 -53.45
N THR A 19 3.04 0.50 -52.49
CA THR A 19 3.38 0.63 -51.08
C THR A 19 4.75 -0.02 -50.85
N PRO A 20 5.70 0.66 -50.19
CA PRO A 20 6.98 0.03 -49.85
C PRO A 20 6.75 -1.13 -48.86
N PRO A 21 7.53 -2.22 -48.94
CA PRO A 21 7.35 -3.38 -48.08
C PRO A 21 7.59 -2.99 -46.62
N ALA A 22 6.64 -3.35 -45.76
CA ALA A 22 6.80 -3.24 -44.32
C ALA A 22 8.01 -4.09 -43.90
N GLY A 23 9.11 -3.42 -43.54
CA GLY A 23 10.26 -4.08 -42.93
C GLY A 23 9.84 -4.84 -41.66
N PRO A 24 10.62 -5.85 -41.24
CA PRO A 24 10.27 -6.66 -40.08
C PRO A 24 10.08 -5.75 -38.88
N ARG A 25 8.87 -5.71 -38.32
CA ARG A 25 8.63 -5.10 -37.01
C ARG A 25 9.45 -5.90 -36.00
N ALA A 26 10.66 -5.42 -35.70
CA ALA A 26 11.45 -5.90 -34.58
C ALA A 26 10.52 -5.96 -33.36
N GLY A 27 10.37 -7.16 -32.81
CA GLY A 27 9.42 -7.44 -31.74
C GLY A 27 9.68 -6.58 -30.52
N ALA A 28 9.05 -5.41 -30.46
CA ALA A 28 8.87 -4.70 -29.22
C ALA A 28 7.96 -5.59 -28.37
N THR A 29 8.55 -6.36 -27.46
CA THR A 29 7.82 -7.12 -26.45
C THR A 29 6.78 -6.19 -25.85
N ALA A 30 5.50 -6.50 -26.07
CA ALA A 30 4.41 -5.65 -25.64
C ALA A 30 4.55 -5.35 -24.14
N PRO A 31 4.32 -4.10 -23.69
CA PRO A 31 4.30 -3.79 -22.28
C PRO A 31 3.25 -4.67 -21.60
N GLY A 32 3.71 -5.51 -20.68
CA GLY A 32 2.89 -6.52 -20.03
C GLY A 32 3.50 -6.97 -18.72
N LEU A 33 2.71 -7.68 -17.92
CA LEU A 33 3.09 -8.15 -16.59
C LEU A 33 4.29 -9.09 -16.58
N ALA A 34 4.56 -9.78 -17.69
CA ALA A 34 5.74 -10.63 -17.86
C ALA A 34 6.99 -9.85 -18.32
N SER A 35 6.90 -8.53 -18.50
CA SER A 35 8.05 -7.73 -18.92
C SER A 35 9.12 -7.70 -17.83
N ARG A 36 10.39 -7.73 -18.25
CA ARG A 36 11.55 -7.62 -17.34
C ARG A 36 11.42 -6.45 -16.36
N HIS A 37 10.90 -5.31 -16.82
CA HIS A 37 10.72 -4.11 -16.00
C HIS A 37 9.69 -4.29 -14.89
N PHE A 38 8.58 -4.96 -15.19
CA PHE A 38 7.55 -5.22 -14.19
C PHE A 38 8.06 -6.22 -13.16
N LEU A 39 8.74 -7.30 -13.58
CA LEU A 39 9.35 -8.27 -12.67
C LEU A 39 10.44 -7.64 -11.78
N LEU A 40 11.29 -6.78 -12.34
CA LEU A 40 12.29 -6.02 -11.57
C LEU A 40 11.64 -5.07 -10.56
N LEU A 41 10.51 -4.44 -10.91
CA LEU A 41 9.74 -3.64 -9.97
C LEU A 41 9.18 -4.52 -8.84
N LEU A 42 8.61 -5.68 -9.14
CA LEU A 42 8.12 -6.60 -8.11
C LEU A 42 9.24 -7.05 -7.18
N ALA A 43 10.40 -7.42 -7.73
CA ALA A 43 11.57 -7.81 -6.94
C ALA A 43 12.08 -6.67 -6.06
N ALA A 44 12.21 -5.46 -6.60
CA ALA A 44 12.62 -4.28 -5.84
C ALA A 44 11.62 -3.95 -4.72
N THR A 45 10.32 -4.07 -5.01
CA THR A 45 9.23 -3.84 -4.05
C THR A 45 9.31 -4.87 -2.92
N PHE A 46 9.42 -6.16 -3.26
CA PHE A 46 9.55 -7.24 -2.30
C PHE A 46 10.75 -7.04 -1.37
N ALA A 47 11.93 -6.75 -1.93
CA ALA A 47 13.15 -6.53 -1.15
C ALA A 47 13.04 -5.29 -0.25
N THR A 48 12.46 -4.19 -0.75
CA THR A 48 12.28 -2.96 0.02
C THR A 48 11.30 -3.14 1.18
N PHE A 49 10.15 -3.76 0.92
CA PHE A 49 9.18 -4.08 1.97
C PHE A 49 9.74 -5.12 2.94
N GLY A 50 10.52 -6.09 2.46
CA GLY A 50 11.21 -7.06 3.33
C GLY A 50 12.30 -6.45 4.21
N SER A 51 12.84 -5.29 3.85
CA SER A 51 13.67 -4.48 4.73
C SER A 51 12.85 -3.67 5.73
N ALA A 52 11.71 -3.12 5.30
CA ALA A 52 10.92 -2.18 6.09
C ALA A 52 10.07 -2.88 7.16
N THR A 53 9.30 -3.90 6.78
CA THR A 53 8.24 -4.46 7.61
C THR A 53 8.73 -5.21 8.85
N PRO A 54 9.84 -5.99 8.82
CA PRO A 54 10.33 -6.65 10.03
C PRO A 54 10.71 -5.66 11.14
N MET A 55 11.19 -4.48 10.74
CA MET A 55 11.61 -3.43 11.68
C MET A 55 10.44 -2.83 12.47
N LEU A 56 9.20 -3.01 12.01
CA LEU A 56 8.02 -2.56 12.75
C LEU A 56 7.81 -3.32 14.07
N SER A 57 8.39 -4.52 14.21
CA SER A 57 8.38 -5.30 15.46
C SER A 57 9.76 -5.35 16.13
N VAL A 58 10.84 -5.41 15.34
CA VAL A 58 12.20 -5.53 15.88
C VAL A 58 12.71 -4.23 16.53
N VAL A 59 12.35 -3.06 15.99
CA VAL A 59 12.84 -1.79 16.54
C VAL A 59 12.18 -1.46 17.89
N PRO A 60 10.87 -1.68 18.10
CA PRO A 60 10.26 -1.62 19.44
C PRO A 60 10.95 -2.55 20.46
N LEU A 61 11.23 -3.80 20.08
CA LEU A 61 11.99 -4.75 20.91
C LEU A 61 13.39 -4.21 21.26
N TRP A 62 14.08 -3.61 20.29
CA TRP A 62 15.41 -3.03 20.48
C TRP A 62 15.39 -1.83 21.43
N ALA A 63 14.39 -0.94 21.30
CA ALA A 63 14.23 0.21 22.17
C ALA A 63 13.94 -0.22 23.62
N GLU A 64 13.10 -1.24 23.81
CA GLU A 64 12.84 -1.83 25.13
C GLU A 64 14.11 -2.47 25.71
N HIS A 65 14.85 -3.24 24.91
CA HIS A 65 16.13 -3.84 25.31
C HIS A 65 17.15 -2.78 25.74
N GLY A 66 17.14 -1.62 25.09
CA GLY A 66 17.95 -0.45 25.46
C GLY A 66 17.48 0.31 26.71
N GLY A 67 16.43 -0.17 27.40
CA GLY A 67 15.89 0.46 28.61
C GLY A 67 14.98 1.65 28.35
N SER A 68 14.48 1.85 27.12
CA SER A 68 13.62 2.99 26.78
C SER A 68 12.15 2.84 27.22
N GLY A 69 11.81 1.67 27.77
CA GLY A 69 10.45 1.30 28.17
C GLY A 69 9.44 1.27 27.01
N HIS A 70 8.19 0.97 27.36
CA HIS A 70 7.10 0.85 26.40
C HIS A 70 6.82 2.15 25.65
N GLY A 71 7.00 3.30 26.32
CA GLY A 71 6.87 4.62 25.70
C GLY A 71 7.89 4.81 24.56
N GLY A 72 9.16 4.46 24.80
CA GLY A 72 10.20 4.51 23.79
C GLY A 72 9.97 3.54 22.63
N ALA A 73 9.56 2.31 22.94
CA ALA A 73 9.19 1.30 21.94
C ALA A 73 8.09 1.83 20.99
N GLY A 74 7.01 2.38 21.53
CA GLY A 74 5.92 2.99 20.75
C GLY A 74 6.36 4.22 19.96
N ALA A 75 7.22 5.07 20.54
CA ALA A 75 7.72 6.27 19.89
C ALA A 75 8.52 5.98 18.61
N THR A 76 9.30 4.89 18.58
CA THR A 76 10.08 4.54 17.37
C THR A 76 9.18 4.25 16.16
N THR A 77 8.13 3.45 16.33
CA THR A 77 7.12 3.18 15.30
C THR A 77 6.33 4.44 14.95
N ALA A 78 5.95 5.23 15.95
CA ALA A 78 5.19 6.47 15.74
C ALA A 78 5.95 7.47 14.88
N VAL A 79 7.23 7.71 15.18
CA VAL A 79 8.08 8.63 14.42
C VAL A 79 8.36 8.09 13.01
N HIS A 80 8.57 6.79 12.87
CA HIS A 80 8.70 6.15 11.56
C HIS A 80 7.46 6.40 10.68
N MET A 81 6.26 6.23 11.23
CA MET A 81 5.02 6.46 10.50
C MET A 81 4.71 7.94 10.29
N ALA A 82 5.01 8.81 11.26
CA ALA A 82 4.81 10.26 11.12
C ALA A 82 5.68 10.83 9.98
N THR A 83 6.96 10.45 9.93
CA THR A 83 7.86 10.85 8.84
C THR A 83 7.48 10.21 7.51
N THR A 84 6.96 8.98 7.51
CA THR A 84 6.36 8.34 6.33
C THR A 84 5.23 9.19 5.77
N VAL A 85 4.21 9.51 6.59
CA VAL A 85 3.03 10.29 6.16
C VAL A 85 3.43 11.69 5.69
N ALA A 86 4.30 12.37 6.44
CA ALA A 86 4.84 13.67 6.04
C ALA A 86 5.53 13.62 4.67
N THR A 87 6.28 12.55 4.42
CA THR A 87 6.96 12.33 3.13
C THR A 87 5.95 12.04 2.02
N GLN A 88 4.96 11.19 2.25
CA GLN A 88 3.91 10.86 1.27
C GLN A 88 3.19 12.12 0.74
N ILE A 89 2.93 13.10 1.60
CA ILE A 89 2.30 14.38 1.22
C ILE A 89 3.15 15.14 0.19
N VAL A 90 4.48 15.11 0.33
CA VAL A 90 5.39 15.85 -0.57
C VAL A 90 5.86 15.03 -1.76
N THR A 91 5.83 13.70 -1.70
CA THR A 91 6.34 12.80 -2.76
C THR A 91 5.68 13.06 -4.11
N GLY A 92 4.38 13.39 -4.13
CA GLY A 92 3.70 13.77 -5.38
C GLY A 92 4.31 15.00 -6.07
N ARG A 93 4.90 15.94 -5.31
CA ARG A 93 5.67 17.08 -5.87
C ARG A 93 7.04 16.65 -6.37
N ILE A 94 7.70 15.75 -5.63
CA ILE A 94 9.00 15.18 -6.00
C ILE A 94 8.89 14.44 -7.34
N LEU A 95 7.84 13.64 -7.53
CA LEU A 95 7.60 12.86 -8.75
C LEU A 95 7.33 13.70 -10.00
N ARG A 96 7.00 15.00 -9.85
CA ARG A 96 6.93 15.93 -10.99
C ARG A 96 8.31 16.38 -11.48
N ARG A 97 9.33 16.31 -10.63
CA ARG A 97 10.70 16.75 -10.93
C ARG A 97 11.66 15.58 -11.15
N LEU A 98 11.43 14.46 -10.48
CA LEU A 98 12.26 13.27 -10.52
C LEU A 98 11.48 12.07 -11.04
N PRO A 99 12.09 11.20 -11.86
CA PRO A 99 11.44 9.97 -12.31
C PRO A 99 11.19 9.01 -11.13
N ALA A 100 10.02 8.36 -11.13
CA ALA A 100 9.57 7.49 -10.03
C ALA A 100 10.58 6.41 -9.63
N SER A 101 11.30 5.83 -10.58
CA SER A 101 12.31 4.81 -10.29
C SER A 101 13.55 5.37 -9.58
N ARG A 102 13.96 6.63 -9.81
CA ARG A 102 15.01 7.26 -8.98
C ARG A 102 14.51 7.49 -7.55
N VAL A 103 13.26 7.94 -7.40
CA VAL A 103 12.64 8.13 -6.08
C VAL A 103 12.55 6.79 -5.33
N LEU A 104 12.20 5.71 -6.01
CA LEU A 104 12.22 4.35 -5.47
C LEU A 104 13.61 3.93 -4.99
N CYS A 105 14.67 4.18 -5.78
CA CYS A 105 16.04 3.85 -5.39
C CYS A 105 16.48 4.62 -4.14
N VAL A 106 16.23 5.93 -4.11
CA VAL A 106 16.58 6.77 -2.95
C VAL A 106 15.82 6.30 -1.71
N GLY A 107 14.52 6.02 -1.84
CA GLY A 107 13.73 5.53 -0.73
C GLY A 107 14.20 4.16 -0.21
N ALA A 108 14.56 3.23 -1.10
CA ALA A 108 15.13 1.94 -0.72
C ALA A 108 16.46 2.08 0.05
N LEU A 109 17.35 2.98 -0.38
CA LEU A 109 18.59 3.28 0.33
C LEU A 109 18.34 3.92 1.71
N LEU A 110 17.37 4.84 1.81
CA LEU A 110 16.97 5.45 3.08
C LEU A 110 16.29 4.47 4.03
N ILE A 111 15.75 3.36 3.54
CA ILE A 111 15.25 2.26 4.38
C ILE A 111 16.40 1.34 4.80
N GLY A 112 17.28 0.95 3.86
CA GLY A 112 18.31 -0.05 4.11
C GLY A 112 19.53 0.46 4.86
N LEU A 113 20.17 1.55 4.40
CA LEU A 113 21.43 2.04 4.97
C LEU A 113 21.30 2.45 6.45
N PRO A 114 20.27 3.21 6.86
CA PRO A 114 20.14 3.59 8.26
C PRO A 114 19.92 2.41 9.21
N THR A 115 19.40 1.27 8.72
CA THR A 115 19.26 0.05 9.55
C THR A 115 20.60 -0.42 10.12
N LEU A 116 21.72 -0.17 9.43
CA LEU A 116 23.07 -0.47 9.95
C LEU A 116 23.44 0.39 11.16
N GLY A 117 22.71 1.48 11.42
CA GLY A 117 22.88 2.33 12.58
C GLY A 117 22.30 1.74 13.87
N TYR A 118 21.30 0.85 13.82
CA TYR A 118 20.69 0.31 15.04
C TYR A 118 21.69 -0.43 15.96
N PRO A 119 22.59 -1.29 15.47
CA PRO A 119 23.61 -1.93 16.30
C PRO A 119 24.56 -0.99 17.04
N VAL A 120 24.69 0.29 16.63
CA VAL A 120 25.63 1.23 17.24
C VAL A 120 25.27 1.55 18.69
N THR A 121 23.97 1.76 18.97
CA THR A 121 23.47 1.99 20.31
C THR A 121 21.95 1.79 20.36
N ALA A 122 21.45 1.33 21.50
CA ALA A 122 20.03 1.19 21.77
C ALA A 122 19.39 2.47 22.38
N ALA A 123 20.18 3.53 22.59
CA ALA A 123 19.68 4.78 23.17
C ALA A 123 18.52 5.37 22.35
N LEU A 124 17.44 5.74 23.03
CA LEU A 124 16.19 6.17 22.40
C LEU A 124 16.37 7.30 21.35
N PRO A 125 17.11 8.39 21.61
CA PRO A 125 17.26 9.47 20.62
C PRO A 125 17.87 8.99 19.30
N TRP A 126 18.85 8.07 19.39
CA TRP A 126 19.49 7.49 18.21
C TRP A 126 18.55 6.55 17.47
N THR A 127 17.91 5.63 18.18
CA THR A 127 16.93 4.69 17.60
C THR A 127 15.79 5.43 16.91
N VAL A 128 15.28 6.50 17.51
CA VAL A 128 14.24 7.37 16.92
C VAL A 128 14.76 8.11 15.69
N ALA A 129 15.98 8.66 15.73
CA ALA A 129 16.57 9.34 14.57
C ALA A 129 16.74 8.39 13.38
N VAL A 130 17.25 7.17 13.61
CA VAL A 130 17.34 6.13 12.57
C VAL A 130 15.95 5.80 12.02
N SER A 131 14.96 5.57 12.90
CA SER A 131 13.58 5.28 12.50
C SER A 131 12.93 6.40 11.67
N ALA A 132 13.22 7.66 11.99
CA ALA A 132 12.76 8.83 11.23
C ALA A 132 13.31 8.84 9.81
N VAL A 133 14.62 8.61 9.62
CA VAL A 133 15.23 8.55 8.28
C VAL A 133 14.65 7.40 7.47
N ARG A 134 14.45 6.23 8.10
CA ARG A 134 13.80 5.08 7.45
C ARG A 134 12.36 5.38 7.05
N GLY A 135 11.62 6.12 7.87
CA GLY A 135 10.24 6.52 7.57
C GLY A 135 10.16 7.44 6.35
N VAL A 136 11.10 8.37 6.19
CA VAL A 136 11.23 9.14 4.95
C VAL A 136 11.42 8.21 3.75
N GLY A 137 12.32 7.24 3.85
CA GLY A 137 12.54 6.26 2.79
C GLY A 137 11.28 5.45 2.45
N PHE A 138 10.57 4.98 3.46
CA PHE A 138 9.32 4.22 3.30
C PHE A 138 8.24 5.05 2.60
N GLY A 139 8.03 6.31 3.01
CA GLY A 139 7.08 7.22 2.37
C GLY A 139 7.40 7.57 0.91
N LEU A 140 8.67 7.57 0.51
CA LEU A 140 9.06 7.70 -0.90
C LEU A 140 8.70 6.44 -1.69
N VAL A 141 9.01 5.26 -1.15
CA VAL A 141 8.82 3.96 -1.81
C VAL A 141 7.34 3.66 -2.04
N THR A 142 6.47 3.90 -1.06
CA THR A 142 5.04 3.57 -1.17
C THR A 142 4.36 4.33 -2.32
N VAL A 143 4.67 5.62 -2.47
CA VAL A 143 4.10 6.48 -3.52
C VAL A 143 4.79 6.22 -4.87
N ALA A 144 6.12 6.11 -4.90
CA ALA A 144 6.85 5.92 -6.16
C ALA A 144 6.62 4.53 -6.77
N GLY A 145 6.58 3.49 -5.94
CA GLY A 145 6.36 2.11 -6.39
C GLY A 145 4.98 1.90 -7.00
N SER A 146 3.93 2.39 -6.33
CA SER A 146 2.55 2.32 -6.86
C SER A 146 2.39 3.11 -8.16
N ALA A 147 2.98 4.30 -8.25
CA ALA A 147 3.01 5.07 -9.49
C ALA A 147 3.74 4.34 -10.62
N LEU A 148 4.85 3.65 -10.34
CA LEU A 148 5.61 2.91 -11.35
C LEU A 148 4.85 1.65 -11.80
N ALA A 149 4.20 0.93 -10.88
CA ALA A 149 3.35 -0.21 -11.19
C ALA A 149 2.22 0.15 -12.16
N ALA A 150 1.56 1.28 -11.91
CA ALA A 150 0.50 1.80 -12.78
C ALA A 150 1.02 2.22 -14.17
N ARG A 151 2.24 2.76 -14.26
CA ARG A 151 2.86 3.19 -15.52
C ARG A 151 3.35 2.03 -16.39
N LEU A 152 3.85 0.96 -15.78
CA LEU A 152 4.35 -0.23 -16.48
C LEU A 152 3.22 -1.14 -16.96
N ALA A 153 2.01 -0.98 -16.42
CA ALA A 153 0.84 -1.75 -16.81
C ALA A 153 0.34 -1.34 -18.21
N GLY A 154 0.23 -2.31 -19.12
CA GLY A 154 -0.36 -2.11 -20.44
C GLY A 154 -1.86 -1.77 -20.39
N PRO A 155 -2.46 -1.31 -21.51
CA PRO A 155 -3.90 -1.06 -21.62
C PRO A 155 -4.69 -2.32 -21.21
N GLY A 156 -5.67 -2.18 -20.31
CA GLY A 156 -6.49 -3.29 -19.83
C GLY A 156 -5.86 -4.21 -18.77
N GLN A 157 -4.57 -4.04 -18.43
CA GLN A 157 -3.86 -4.89 -17.44
C GLN A 157 -3.66 -4.23 -16.07
N ARG A 158 -4.15 -3.00 -15.87
CA ARG A 158 -3.92 -2.20 -14.66
C ARG A 158 -4.36 -2.89 -13.38
N GLY A 159 -5.52 -3.55 -13.38
CA GLY A 159 -6.01 -4.30 -12.21
C GLY A 159 -5.08 -5.44 -11.81
N ARG A 160 -4.65 -6.26 -12.78
CA ARG A 160 -3.68 -7.34 -12.55
C ARG A 160 -2.31 -6.83 -12.08
N ALA A 161 -1.85 -5.69 -12.60
CA ALA A 161 -0.60 -5.06 -12.17
C ALA A 161 -0.66 -4.61 -10.71
N VAL A 162 -1.76 -3.96 -10.31
CA VAL A 162 -2.01 -3.58 -8.92
C VAL A 162 -2.07 -4.81 -8.02
N GLY A 163 -2.70 -5.89 -8.47
CA GLY A 163 -2.73 -7.17 -7.74
C GLY A 163 -1.35 -7.75 -7.47
N TRP A 164 -0.53 -7.94 -8.50
CA TRP A 164 0.84 -8.46 -8.35
C TRP A 164 1.73 -7.55 -7.53
N TYR A 165 1.63 -6.23 -7.71
CA TYR A 165 2.32 -5.26 -6.86
C TYR A 165 1.88 -5.40 -5.39
N GLY A 166 0.58 -5.55 -5.14
CA GLY A 166 0.04 -5.79 -3.81
C GLY A 166 0.59 -7.07 -3.16
N VAL A 167 0.80 -8.14 -3.93
CA VAL A 167 1.48 -9.36 -3.44
C VAL A 167 2.93 -9.07 -3.07
N ALA A 168 3.68 -8.35 -3.91
CA ALA A 168 5.06 -7.97 -3.61
C ALA A 168 5.19 -7.06 -2.38
N VAL A 169 4.16 -6.28 -2.05
CA VAL A 169 4.07 -5.48 -0.83
C VAL A 169 3.70 -6.32 0.40
N GLY A 170 2.67 -7.17 0.28
CA GLY A 170 2.08 -7.89 1.42
C GLY A 170 2.85 -9.13 1.85
N LEU A 171 3.40 -9.89 0.89
CA LEU A 171 4.08 -11.15 1.17
C LEU A 171 5.31 -11.00 2.09
N PRO A 172 6.19 -9.99 1.91
CA PRO A 172 7.28 -9.74 2.85
C PRO A 172 6.78 -9.50 4.28
N ALA A 173 5.72 -8.71 4.46
CA ALA A 173 5.14 -8.48 5.78
C ALA A 173 4.64 -9.78 6.42
N ALA A 174 3.99 -10.64 5.62
CA ALA A 174 3.44 -11.89 6.12
C ALA A 174 4.47 -12.90 6.61
N VAL A 175 5.63 -12.95 5.96
CA VAL A 175 6.67 -13.96 6.24
C VAL A 175 7.78 -13.38 7.12
N LEU A 176 8.27 -12.19 6.79
CA LEU A 176 9.51 -11.68 7.39
C LEU A 176 9.30 -11.01 8.75
N VAL A 177 8.10 -10.52 9.06
CA VAL A 177 7.79 -10.00 10.40
C VAL A 177 7.89 -11.10 11.48
N PRO A 178 7.15 -12.21 11.40
CA PRO A 178 7.28 -13.28 12.39
C PRO A 178 8.66 -13.94 12.36
N LEU A 179 9.25 -14.12 11.17
CA LEU A 179 10.59 -14.68 11.03
C LEU A 179 11.65 -13.82 11.72
N ALA A 180 11.56 -12.50 11.62
CA ALA A 180 12.51 -11.61 12.27
C ALA A 180 12.37 -11.63 13.79
N VAL A 181 11.15 -11.69 14.33
CA VAL A 181 10.95 -11.83 15.78
C VAL A 181 11.51 -13.15 16.30
N TRP A 182 11.27 -14.25 15.58
CA TRP A 182 11.91 -15.53 15.88
C TRP A 182 13.43 -15.47 15.78
N ALA A 183 13.97 -14.87 14.72
CA ALA A 183 15.41 -14.75 14.52
C ALA A 183 16.09 -13.87 15.58
N VAL A 184 15.40 -12.85 16.10
CA VAL A 184 15.89 -12.07 17.25
C VAL A 184 16.00 -12.95 18.50
N ALA A 185 15.02 -13.84 18.74
CA ALA A 185 15.03 -14.74 19.89
C ALA A 185 16.16 -15.79 19.81
N GLU A 186 16.47 -16.31 18.62
CA GLU A 186 17.47 -17.36 18.43
C GLU A 186 18.90 -16.83 18.19
N PHE A 187 19.03 -15.74 17.41
CA PHE A 187 20.32 -15.25 16.91
C PHE A 187 20.66 -13.83 17.39
N GLY A 188 19.75 -13.18 18.12
CA GLY A 188 19.89 -11.78 18.55
C GLY A 188 19.55 -10.75 17.46
N PHE A 189 19.65 -9.47 17.83
CA PHE A 189 19.21 -8.35 16.98
C PHE A 189 20.10 -8.07 15.76
N VAL A 190 21.42 -8.17 15.93
CA VAL A 190 22.39 -7.71 14.92
C VAL A 190 22.25 -8.43 13.57
N PRO A 191 22.13 -9.78 13.49
CA PRO A 191 21.93 -10.46 12.22
C PRO A 191 20.66 -10.02 11.49
N VAL A 192 19.59 -9.75 12.24
CA VAL A 192 18.31 -9.29 11.69
C VAL A 192 18.45 -7.88 11.11
N PHE A 193 19.16 -6.97 11.80
CA PHE A 193 19.47 -5.65 11.26
C PHE A 193 20.31 -5.71 9.99
N TRP A 194 21.34 -6.57 9.94
CA TRP A 194 22.16 -6.73 8.74
C TRP A 194 21.38 -7.32 7.57
N ALA A 195 20.55 -8.34 7.81
CA ALA A 195 19.71 -8.93 6.78
C ALA A 195 18.71 -7.92 6.21
N SER A 196 18.03 -7.15 7.08
CA SER A 196 17.12 -6.08 6.64
C SER A 196 17.86 -4.96 5.91
N ALA A 197 19.05 -4.55 6.36
CA ALA A 197 19.86 -3.56 5.67
C ALA A 197 20.29 -4.03 4.27
N ALA A 198 20.73 -5.28 4.15
CA ALA A 198 21.10 -5.89 2.88
C ALA A 198 19.91 -5.92 1.91
N LEU A 199 18.73 -6.35 2.36
CA LEU A 199 17.53 -6.36 1.51
C LEU A 199 17.16 -4.96 0.99
N GLY A 200 17.22 -3.93 1.84
CA GLY A 200 16.85 -2.57 1.46
C GLY A 200 17.87 -1.93 0.52
N THR A 201 19.16 -2.14 0.78
CA THR A 201 20.25 -1.60 -0.05
C THR A 201 20.33 -2.29 -1.42
N LEU A 202 20.18 -3.62 -1.46
CA LEU A 202 20.17 -4.40 -2.70
C LEU A 202 18.92 -4.17 -3.56
N ALA A 203 17.85 -3.59 -3.00
CA ALA A 203 16.69 -3.18 -3.78
C ALA A 203 16.97 -1.96 -4.68
N ALA A 204 17.91 -1.08 -4.29
CA ALA A 204 18.25 0.11 -5.05
C ALA A 204 18.79 -0.17 -6.48
N PRO A 205 19.79 -1.06 -6.69
CA PRO A 205 20.25 -1.39 -8.04
C PRO A 205 19.16 -2.04 -8.90
N LEU A 206 18.20 -2.77 -8.31
CA LEU A 206 17.03 -3.27 -9.05
C LEU A 206 16.17 -2.12 -9.58
N GLY A 207 15.96 -1.07 -8.77
CA GLY A 207 15.29 0.16 -9.21
C GLY A 207 16.05 0.90 -10.33
N VAL A 208 17.39 0.85 -10.30
CA VAL A 208 18.23 1.40 -11.39
C VAL A 208 18.12 0.56 -12.66
N ALA A 209 18.04 -0.77 -12.55
CA ALA A 209 17.81 -1.64 -13.70
C ALA A 209 16.44 -1.37 -14.36
N VAL A 210 15.43 -0.96 -13.58
CA VAL A 210 14.15 -0.49 -14.12
C VAL A 210 14.30 0.82 -14.91
N LEU A 211 15.22 1.71 -14.51
CA LEU A 211 15.55 2.95 -15.25
C LEU A 211 16.21 2.67 -16.61
N ALA A 212 17.16 1.73 -16.65
CA ALA A 212 18.04 1.55 -17.81
C ALA A 212 17.32 1.08 -19.08
N GLY A 213 16.21 0.33 -18.96
CA GLY A 213 15.45 -0.17 -20.11
C GLY A 213 14.23 0.68 -20.50
N HIS A 214 13.84 1.68 -19.70
CA HIS A 214 12.76 2.62 -20.01
C HIS A 214 13.33 4.00 -20.33
N ARG A 215 13.88 4.19 -21.54
CA ARG A 215 14.05 5.55 -22.06
C ARG A 215 12.66 6.13 -22.29
N PRO A 216 12.27 7.23 -21.60
CA PRO A 216 11.01 7.88 -21.92
C PRO A 216 11.09 8.34 -23.36
N SER A 217 10.19 7.89 -24.23
CA SER A 217 9.89 8.66 -25.44
C SER A 217 9.58 10.07 -24.95
N ARG A 218 10.43 11.04 -25.31
CA ARG A 218 10.20 12.46 -25.02
C ARG A 218 8.81 12.80 -25.58
N ALA A 219 7.80 12.84 -24.73
CA ALA A 219 6.56 13.51 -25.07
C ALA A 219 6.96 14.97 -25.29
N ARG A 220 6.79 15.44 -26.54
CA ARG A 220 6.97 16.84 -26.92
C ARG A 220 6.17 17.69 -25.91
N PRO A 221 6.74 18.79 -25.37
CA PRO A 221 5.95 19.70 -24.56
C PRO A 221 4.68 20.06 -25.35
N PRO A 222 3.50 20.19 -24.69
CA PRO A 222 2.32 20.70 -25.39
C PRO A 222 2.72 22.03 -26.03
N ALA A 223 2.47 22.16 -27.33
CA ALA A 223 2.71 23.40 -28.05
C ALA A 223 1.96 24.52 -27.31
N PRO A 224 2.55 25.72 -27.16
CA PRO A 224 1.82 26.86 -26.62
C PRO A 224 0.53 27.05 -27.42
N ASP A 225 -0.58 27.29 -26.74
CA ASP A 225 -1.86 27.57 -27.39
C ASP A 225 -1.69 28.70 -28.41
N PRO A 226 -2.32 28.61 -29.60
CA PRO A 226 -2.29 29.70 -30.55
C PRO A 226 -2.94 30.93 -29.91
N VAL A 227 -2.21 32.06 -29.89
CA VAL A 227 -2.72 33.35 -29.43
C VAL A 227 -3.98 33.71 -30.24
N PRO A 228 -5.14 33.94 -29.61
CA PRO A 228 -6.34 34.38 -30.32
C PRO A 228 -6.10 35.80 -30.86
N GLY A 229 -5.96 35.96 -32.18
CA GLY A 229 -5.87 37.29 -32.79
C GLY A 229 -5.06 37.44 -34.09
N ALA A 230 -4.40 36.39 -34.60
CA ALA A 230 -3.73 36.48 -35.89
C ALA A 230 -4.73 36.32 -37.06
N PRO A 231 -4.80 37.24 -38.05
CA PRO A 231 -5.69 37.11 -39.20
C PRO A 231 -5.31 35.89 -40.05
N GLN A 232 -6.24 34.95 -40.22
CA GLN A 232 -6.09 33.89 -41.22
C GLN A 232 -6.47 34.45 -42.60
N ALA A 233 -5.47 34.61 -43.46
CA ALA A 233 -5.68 34.82 -44.89
C ALA A 233 -6.33 33.56 -45.48
N GLY A 234 -7.40 33.76 -46.26
CA GLY A 234 -8.32 32.71 -46.67
C GLY A 234 -7.90 31.82 -47.84
N THR A 235 -8.83 30.91 -48.18
CA THR A 235 -9.12 30.13 -49.42
C THR A 235 -9.54 28.73 -48.97
N GLY A 236 -10.68 28.10 -49.32
CA GLY A 236 -11.83 28.36 -50.20
C GLY A 236 -12.98 27.39 -49.79
N PRO A 237 -14.14 27.38 -50.47
CA PRO A 237 -15.32 26.63 -50.03
C PRO A 237 -15.42 25.23 -50.67
N GLY A 238 -15.67 24.20 -49.87
CA GLY A 238 -16.00 22.86 -50.39
C GLY A 238 -16.12 21.77 -49.32
N ASP A 239 -17.34 21.24 -49.23
CA ASP A 239 -17.74 19.93 -48.71
C ASP A 239 -17.92 19.68 -47.21
N THR A 240 -19.21 19.60 -46.89
CA THR A 240 -19.88 18.99 -45.75
C THR A 240 -19.55 17.51 -45.61
N ALA A 241 -18.92 17.12 -44.50
CA ALA A 241 -19.10 15.80 -43.89
C ALA A 241 -18.79 15.89 -42.39
N SER A 242 -19.86 15.77 -41.61
CA SER A 242 -19.87 15.66 -40.15
C SER A 242 -18.90 14.58 -39.65
N THR A 243 -17.84 15.01 -38.97
CA THR A 243 -17.11 14.17 -38.02
C THR A 243 -17.17 14.89 -36.67
N PRO A 244 -17.65 14.30 -35.57
CA PRO A 244 -17.57 14.96 -34.27
C PRO A 244 -16.09 14.99 -33.90
N ALA A 245 -15.45 16.14 -34.15
CA ALA A 245 -14.13 16.44 -33.64
C ALA A 245 -14.18 16.28 -32.12
N SER A 246 -13.46 15.29 -31.60
CA SER A 246 -13.25 15.09 -30.17
C SER A 246 -12.55 16.34 -29.63
N ARG A 247 -13.34 17.29 -29.14
CA ARG A 247 -12.85 18.39 -28.33
C ARG A 247 -12.19 17.76 -27.11
N SER A 248 -10.86 17.75 -27.08
CA SER A 248 -10.08 17.55 -25.86
C SER A 248 -10.27 18.77 -24.96
N GLY A 249 -11.50 18.93 -24.47
CA GLY A 249 -11.77 19.84 -23.37
C GLY A 249 -10.98 19.34 -22.17
N HIS A 250 -10.16 20.21 -21.58
CA HIS A 250 -9.74 20.03 -20.21
C HIS A 250 -11.02 20.02 -19.37
N VAL A 251 -11.56 18.83 -19.09
CA VAL A 251 -12.62 18.67 -18.12
C VAL A 251 -12.01 19.08 -16.78
N PRO A 252 -12.49 20.16 -16.14
CA PRO A 252 -11.95 20.57 -14.85
C PRO A 252 -12.20 19.42 -13.86
N VAL A 253 -11.12 18.83 -13.34
CA VAL A 253 -11.20 17.75 -12.34
C VAL A 253 -11.91 18.31 -11.12
N ARG A 254 -13.15 17.86 -10.90
CA ARG A 254 -13.99 18.33 -9.80
C ARG A 254 -13.36 17.92 -8.47
N ARG A 255 -13.21 18.85 -7.52
CA ARG A 255 -12.63 18.55 -6.21
C ARG A 255 -13.39 17.40 -5.52
N LEU A 256 -12.66 16.39 -5.05
CA LEU A 256 -13.20 15.26 -4.29
C LEU A 256 -13.76 15.76 -2.94
N PRO A 257 -15.06 15.59 -2.65
CA PRO A 257 -15.60 16.00 -1.36
C PRO A 257 -15.15 15.02 -0.26
N VAL A 258 -14.34 15.51 0.69
CA VAL A 258 -13.73 14.74 1.79
C VAL A 258 -14.77 13.95 2.60
N ARG A 259 -16.00 14.46 2.72
CA ARG A 259 -17.12 13.77 3.38
C ARG A 259 -17.40 12.36 2.83
N LEU A 260 -17.10 12.08 1.56
CA LEU A 260 -17.28 10.75 0.97
C LEU A 260 -16.35 9.70 1.57
N LEU A 261 -15.20 10.15 2.09
CA LEU A 261 -14.16 9.32 2.67
C LEU A 261 -14.29 9.20 4.20
N ALA A 262 -15.13 10.03 4.84
CA ALA A 262 -15.19 10.14 6.29
C ALA A 262 -15.49 8.81 6.99
N VAL A 263 -16.53 8.09 6.56
CA VAL A 263 -16.92 6.79 7.13
C VAL A 263 -15.82 5.72 6.96
N PRO A 264 -15.25 5.51 5.75
CA PRO A 264 -14.11 4.63 5.56
C PRO A 264 -12.89 4.97 6.40
N VAL A 265 -12.53 6.25 6.46
CA VAL A 265 -11.39 6.70 7.26
C VAL A 265 -11.64 6.43 8.74
N LEU A 266 -12.82 6.77 9.26
CA LEU A 266 -13.19 6.57 10.66
C LEU A 266 -13.17 5.08 11.06
N LEU A 267 -13.83 4.22 10.27
CA LEU A 267 -13.92 2.79 10.55
C LEU A 267 -12.59 2.05 10.33
N LEU A 268 -11.66 2.62 9.56
CA LEU A 268 -10.33 2.06 9.36
C LEU A 268 -9.35 2.49 10.46
N LEU A 269 -9.39 3.76 10.87
CA LEU A 269 -8.35 4.36 11.70
C LEU A 269 -8.16 3.64 13.04
N ALA A 270 -9.23 3.39 13.80
CA ALA A 270 -9.12 2.74 15.12
C ALA A 270 -8.65 1.28 15.05
N PRO A 271 -9.18 0.42 14.14
CA PRO A 271 -8.62 -0.91 13.92
C PRO A 271 -7.16 -0.91 13.47
N VAL A 272 -6.75 0.07 12.67
CA VAL A 272 -5.33 0.17 12.27
C VAL A 272 -4.45 0.65 13.43
N CYS A 273 -4.96 1.46 14.36
CA CYS A 273 -4.28 1.71 15.63
C CYS A 273 -4.04 0.40 16.40
N ALA A 274 -5.06 -0.47 16.50
CA ALA A 274 -4.88 -1.79 17.09
C ALA A 274 -3.85 -2.63 16.32
N LEU A 275 -3.85 -2.62 14.99
CA LEU A 275 -2.83 -3.32 14.20
C LEU A 275 -1.42 -2.83 14.50
N GLY A 276 -1.19 -1.51 14.52
CA GLY A 276 0.13 -0.94 14.80
C GLY A 276 0.62 -1.23 16.22
N SER A 277 -0.30 -1.21 17.18
CA SER A 277 -0.06 -1.65 18.56
C SER A 277 0.32 -3.13 18.63
N LEU A 278 -0.50 -4.01 18.06
CA LEU A 278 -0.27 -5.45 18.07
C LEU A 278 1.06 -5.82 17.40
N MET A 279 1.39 -5.23 16.26
CA MET A 279 2.67 -5.49 15.59
C MET A 279 3.88 -5.01 16.37
N SER A 280 3.77 -3.88 17.09
CA SER A 280 4.88 -3.33 17.88
C SER A 280 5.07 -4.05 19.21
N PHE A 281 3.98 -4.49 19.84
CA PHE A 281 3.99 -4.95 21.24
C PHE A 281 3.67 -6.44 21.45
N LEU A 282 3.17 -7.21 20.47
CA LEU A 282 3.01 -8.66 20.64
C LEU A 282 4.29 -9.37 21.09
N PRO A 283 5.46 -9.06 20.52
CA PRO A 283 6.73 -9.63 20.99
C PRO A 283 7.11 -9.29 22.42
N LEU A 284 6.59 -8.18 22.95
CA LEU A 284 6.80 -7.74 24.33
C LEU A 284 5.71 -8.29 25.27
N ALA A 285 4.52 -8.57 24.76
CA ALA A 285 3.36 -9.00 25.53
C ALA A 285 3.21 -10.53 25.65
N LEU A 286 3.85 -11.30 24.77
CA LEU A 286 3.72 -12.76 24.70
C LEU A 286 5.06 -13.45 24.98
N ALA A 287 4.98 -14.74 25.34
CA ALA A 287 6.17 -15.58 25.48
C ALA A 287 6.98 -15.67 24.17
N PRO A 288 8.31 -15.86 24.21
CA PRO A 288 9.17 -15.82 23.03
C PRO A 288 8.76 -16.74 21.88
N HIS A 289 8.21 -17.92 22.17
CA HIS A 289 7.72 -18.87 21.16
C HIS A 289 6.30 -18.56 20.67
N ALA A 290 5.50 -17.86 21.49
CA ALA A 290 4.11 -17.52 21.17
C ALA A 290 4.02 -16.28 20.26
N ALA A 291 4.92 -15.31 20.41
CA ALA A 291 4.89 -14.08 19.63
C ALA A 291 5.06 -14.31 18.10
N PRO A 292 6.07 -15.08 17.63
CA PRO A 292 6.21 -15.38 16.20
C PRO A 292 5.00 -16.12 15.65
N ALA A 293 4.44 -17.08 16.39
CA ALA A 293 3.26 -17.84 15.99
C ALA A 293 2.01 -16.94 15.86
N ALA A 294 1.79 -16.03 16.81
CA ALA A 294 0.70 -15.08 16.77
C ALA A 294 0.86 -14.07 15.62
N LEU A 295 2.07 -13.54 15.40
CA LEU A 295 2.37 -12.61 14.29
C LEU A 295 2.23 -13.29 12.92
N LEU A 296 2.66 -14.54 12.78
CA LEU A 296 2.49 -15.33 11.57
C LEU A 296 1.00 -15.54 11.29
N THR A 297 0.25 -15.98 12.29
CA THR A 297 -1.19 -16.20 12.19
C THR A 297 -1.90 -14.91 11.82
N LEU A 298 -1.59 -13.80 12.50
CA LEU A 298 -2.19 -12.50 12.24
C LEU A 298 -1.92 -12.06 10.80
N SER A 299 -0.69 -12.20 10.31
CA SER A 299 -0.32 -11.72 8.98
C SER A 299 -0.86 -12.61 7.85
N ALA A 300 -0.89 -13.93 8.07
CA ALA A 300 -1.52 -14.88 7.16
C ALA A 300 -3.04 -14.65 7.09
N ALA A 301 -3.69 -14.51 8.25
CA ALA A 301 -5.11 -14.22 8.38
C ALA A 301 -5.48 -12.88 7.74
N LEU A 302 -4.67 -11.84 7.93
CA LEU A 302 -4.84 -10.53 7.26
C LEU A 302 -4.77 -10.65 5.75
N THR A 303 -3.81 -11.41 5.23
CA THR A 303 -3.69 -11.64 3.80
C THR A 303 -4.90 -12.41 3.26
N ALA A 304 -5.32 -13.47 3.95
CA ALA A 304 -6.48 -14.28 3.58
C ALA A 304 -7.79 -13.48 3.63
N GLY A 305 -8.01 -12.71 4.69
CA GLY A 305 -9.21 -11.88 4.85
C GLY A 305 -9.31 -10.79 3.78
N ARG A 306 -8.17 -10.20 3.41
CA ARG A 306 -8.10 -9.24 2.29
C ARG A 306 -8.50 -9.88 0.97
N TRP A 307 -7.95 -11.06 0.67
CA TRP A 307 -8.26 -11.80 -0.55
C TRP A 307 -9.73 -12.23 -0.60
N ALA A 308 -10.25 -12.82 0.49
CA ALA A 308 -11.64 -13.27 0.59
C ALA A 308 -12.65 -12.12 0.42
N ALA A 309 -12.38 -10.96 1.03
CA ALA A 309 -13.21 -9.78 0.86
C ALA A 309 -13.15 -9.22 -0.58
N GLY A 310 -11.99 -9.31 -1.23
CA GLY A 310 -11.83 -8.96 -2.64
C GLY A 310 -12.71 -9.82 -3.54
N GLU A 311 -12.58 -11.14 -3.44
CA GLU A 311 -13.42 -12.06 -4.22
C GLU A 311 -14.92 -11.87 -3.95
N TRP A 312 -15.30 -11.61 -2.70
CA TRP A 312 -16.69 -11.36 -2.36
C TRP A 312 -17.21 -10.10 -3.02
N SER A 313 -16.48 -8.98 -2.87
CA SER A 313 -16.85 -7.69 -3.46
C SER A 313 -17.06 -7.80 -4.96
N ASP A 314 -16.16 -8.53 -5.65
CA ASP A 314 -16.21 -8.72 -7.10
C ASP A 314 -17.40 -9.59 -7.55
N ARG A 315 -17.75 -10.65 -6.81
CA ARG A 315 -18.83 -11.57 -7.19
C ARG A 315 -20.24 -11.06 -6.85
N ARG A 316 -20.40 -10.28 -5.78
CA ARG A 316 -21.72 -9.97 -5.19
C ARG A 316 -22.08 -8.48 -5.18
N GLY A 317 -21.22 -7.58 -5.68
CA GLY A 317 -21.53 -6.16 -5.87
C GLY A 317 -21.85 -5.38 -4.58
N GLY A 318 -21.29 -5.81 -3.44
CA GLY A 318 -21.64 -5.34 -2.10
C GLY A 318 -20.59 -4.46 -1.42
N THR A 319 -20.11 -3.41 -2.09
CA THR A 319 -19.02 -2.55 -1.60
C THR A 319 -19.38 -1.81 -0.31
N GLY A 320 -18.54 -1.90 0.71
CA GLY A 320 -18.67 -1.17 1.97
C GLY A 320 -19.62 -1.77 3.00
N ARG A 321 -20.23 -2.94 2.72
CA ARG A 321 -21.16 -3.61 3.65
C ARG A 321 -20.46 -4.34 4.79
N PHE A 322 -19.18 -4.68 4.63
CA PHE A 322 -18.41 -5.42 5.62
C PHE A 322 -17.65 -4.52 6.59
N MET A 323 -17.56 -3.22 6.31
CA MET A 323 -16.77 -2.28 7.11
C MET A 323 -17.13 -2.30 8.61
N ALA A 324 -18.39 -2.11 8.97
CA ALA A 324 -18.80 -2.09 10.38
C ALA A 324 -18.70 -3.48 11.06
N PRO A 325 -19.17 -4.59 10.44
CA PRO A 325 -18.96 -5.93 10.99
C PRO A 325 -17.49 -6.28 11.20
N CYS A 326 -16.62 -5.99 10.22
CA CYS A 326 -15.19 -6.26 10.33
C CYS A 326 -14.53 -5.37 11.40
N ALA A 327 -14.93 -4.10 11.54
CA ALA A 327 -14.45 -3.25 12.63
C ALA A 327 -14.86 -3.82 14.00
N ALA A 328 -16.11 -4.30 14.16
CA ALA A 328 -16.54 -4.96 15.39
C ALA A 328 -15.75 -6.25 15.68
N LEU A 329 -15.48 -7.06 14.65
CA LEU A 329 -14.62 -8.25 14.79
C LEU A 329 -13.16 -7.88 15.13
N CYS A 330 -12.64 -6.77 14.62
CA CYS A 330 -11.33 -6.24 15.04
C CYS A 330 -11.34 -5.86 16.53
N ALA A 331 -12.43 -5.26 17.03
CA ALA A 331 -12.57 -4.97 18.46
C ALA A 331 -12.56 -6.25 19.30
N LEU A 332 -13.29 -7.28 18.88
CA LEU A 332 -13.32 -8.57 19.57
C LEU A 332 -11.93 -9.24 19.57
N GLY A 333 -11.23 -9.26 18.43
CA GLY A 333 -9.88 -9.81 18.33
C GLY A 333 -8.88 -9.04 19.21
N THR A 334 -8.95 -7.70 19.22
CA THR A 334 -8.10 -6.86 20.07
C THR A 334 -8.42 -7.06 21.56
N GLY A 335 -9.71 -7.17 21.91
CA GLY A 335 -10.17 -7.44 23.26
C GLY A 335 -9.76 -8.85 23.74
N ALA A 336 -9.73 -9.84 22.85
CA ALA A 336 -9.22 -11.16 23.18
C ALA A 336 -7.74 -11.13 23.59
N PHE A 337 -6.89 -10.33 22.92
CA PHE A 337 -5.50 -10.11 23.35
C PHE A 337 -5.38 -9.49 24.74
N ALA A 338 -6.33 -8.62 25.13
CA ALA A 338 -6.37 -8.06 26.48
C ALA A 338 -6.60 -9.13 27.57
N LEU A 339 -7.27 -10.22 27.21
CA LEU A 339 -7.54 -11.34 28.12
C LEU A 339 -6.40 -12.37 28.16
N VAL A 340 -5.61 -12.47 27.08
CA VAL A 340 -4.49 -13.43 26.98
C VAL A 340 -3.36 -13.07 27.94
N GLY A 341 -2.98 -11.79 28.03
CA GLY A 341 -1.85 -11.34 28.84
C GLY A 341 -2.16 -11.13 30.34
N GLY A 342 -3.25 -11.70 30.85
CA GLY A 342 -3.62 -11.69 32.27
C GLY A 342 -3.34 -13.00 33.03
N GLY A 343 -3.02 -14.09 32.31
CA GLY A 343 -2.68 -15.38 32.91
C GLY A 343 -1.17 -15.54 33.04
N GLY A 344 -0.66 -15.46 34.27
CA GLY A 344 0.76 -15.59 34.58
C GLY A 344 1.42 -16.86 34.03
N THR A 345 2.75 -16.80 34.00
CA THR A 345 3.69 -17.88 33.67
C THR A 345 3.33 -19.19 34.39
N ALA A 346 2.55 -20.05 33.75
CA ALA A 346 2.42 -21.45 34.15
C ALA A 346 3.57 -22.22 33.48
N ALA A 347 4.53 -22.63 34.30
CA ALA A 347 5.62 -23.51 33.93
C ALA A 347 5.07 -24.86 33.42
N GLY A 348 5.52 -25.29 32.24
CA GLY A 348 5.23 -26.62 31.70
C GLY A 348 5.19 -26.62 30.18
N GLY A 349 6.07 -27.38 29.54
CA GLY A 349 6.35 -27.41 28.10
C GLY A 349 5.26 -27.96 27.17
N ALA A 350 3.98 -27.69 27.46
CA ALA A 350 2.92 -27.74 26.46
C ALA A 350 2.72 -26.34 25.86
N VAL A 351 2.19 -26.25 24.64
CA VAL A 351 1.64 -24.99 24.10
C VAL A 351 0.56 -24.54 25.09
N GLY A 352 0.92 -23.67 26.03
CA GLY A 352 0.03 -23.29 27.11
C GLY A 352 -1.28 -22.69 26.57
N PRO A 353 -2.38 -22.72 27.34
CA PRO A 353 -3.67 -22.17 26.93
C PRO A 353 -3.57 -20.72 26.41
N GLY A 354 -2.61 -19.93 26.93
CA GLY A 354 -2.32 -18.57 26.46
C GLY A 354 -1.80 -18.47 25.02
N THR A 355 -1.01 -19.43 24.53
CA THR A 355 -0.51 -19.41 23.14
C THR A 355 -1.63 -19.74 22.15
N GLY A 356 -2.45 -20.75 22.47
CA GLY A 356 -3.63 -21.07 21.65
C GLY A 356 -4.62 -19.91 21.58
N ALA A 357 -4.88 -19.25 22.71
CA ALA A 357 -5.72 -18.06 22.77
C ALA A 357 -5.12 -16.86 22.00
N ALA A 358 -3.80 -16.62 22.07
CA ALA A 358 -3.12 -15.60 21.29
C ALA A 358 -3.24 -15.85 19.78
N VAL A 359 -3.07 -17.09 19.34
CA VAL A 359 -3.22 -17.50 17.94
C VAL A 359 -4.66 -17.35 17.47
N ALA A 360 -5.65 -17.72 18.28
CA ALA A 360 -7.06 -17.52 17.94
C ALA A 360 -7.42 -16.03 17.84
N ALA A 361 -6.94 -15.19 18.77
CA ALA A 361 -7.11 -13.75 18.73
C ALA A 361 -6.45 -13.12 17.49
N ALA A 362 -5.22 -13.57 17.16
CA ALA A 362 -4.48 -13.19 15.97
C ALA A 362 -5.25 -13.53 14.68
N LEU A 363 -5.82 -14.74 14.60
CA LEU A 363 -6.61 -15.20 13.47
C LEU A 363 -7.86 -14.33 13.27
N ALA A 364 -8.63 -14.11 14.34
CA ALA A 364 -9.86 -13.33 14.31
C ALA A 364 -9.57 -11.87 13.91
N PHE A 365 -8.61 -11.23 14.58
CA PHE A 365 -8.19 -9.86 14.26
C PHE A 365 -7.65 -9.75 12.83
N GLY A 366 -6.77 -10.67 12.43
CA GLY A 366 -6.16 -10.69 11.10
C GLY A 366 -7.21 -10.78 10.00
N LEU A 367 -8.09 -11.79 10.02
CA LEU A 367 -9.15 -11.96 9.01
C LEU A 367 -10.02 -10.70 8.90
N ALA A 368 -10.46 -10.17 10.03
CA ALA A 368 -11.29 -8.97 10.09
C ALA A 368 -10.57 -7.73 9.56
N MET A 369 -9.32 -7.50 9.99
CA MET A 369 -8.52 -6.36 9.55
C MET A 369 -8.16 -6.44 8.07
N GLY A 370 -7.89 -7.65 7.56
CA GLY A 370 -7.67 -7.91 6.14
C GLY A 370 -8.88 -7.53 5.29
N ALA A 371 -10.06 -8.04 5.68
CA ALA A 371 -11.31 -7.74 5.01
C ALA A 371 -11.66 -6.24 5.07
N LEU A 372 -11.49 -5.62 6.24
CA LEU A 372 -11.73 -4.20 6.46
C LEU A 372 -10.82 -3.32 5.59
N GLN A 373 -9.54 -3.67 5.44
CA GLN A 373 -8.61 -2.95 4.56
C GLN A 373 -9.07 -2.99 3.11
N ASN A 374 -9.49 -4.15 2.62
CA ASN A 374 -9.99 -4.27 1.26
C ASN A 374 -11.28 -3.46 1.06
N ASP A 375 -12.27 -3.67 1.94
CA ASP A 375 -13.60 -3.09 1.76
C ASP A 375 -13.58 -1.56 1.89
N THR A 376 -12.79 -1.00 2.81
CA THR A 376 -12.61 0.46 2.95
C THR A 376 -11.98 1.07 1.69
N LEU A 377 -10.94 0.45 1.13
CA LEU A 377 -10.26 0.95 -0.07
C LEU A 377 -11.17 0.88 -1.30
N VAL A 378 -11.84 -0.25 -1.53
CA VAL A 378 -12.75 -0.43 -2.68
C VAL A 378 -13.95 0.50 -2.55
N ALA A 379 -14.52 0.67 -1.35
CA ALA A 379 -15.61 1.62 -1.12
C ALA A 379 -15.19 3.07 -1.42
N MET A 380 -13.97 3.48 -1.05
CA MET A 380 -13.46 4.80 -1.37
C MET A 380 -13.26 4.98 -2.89
N PHE A 381 -12.74 3.96 -3.60
CA PHE A 381 -12.63 4.03 -5.07
C PHE A 381 -13.99 4.17 -5.75
N HIS A 382 -14.97 3.36 -5.35
CA HIS A 382 -16.32 3.42 -5.90
C HIS A 382 -16.99 4.78 -5.66
N ARG A 383 -16.81 5.37 -4.47
CA ARG A 383 -17.39 6.69 -4.13
C ARG A 383 -16.73 7.86 -4.84
N ALA A 384 -15.43 7.77 -5.12
CA ALA A 384 -14.64 8.87 -5.69
C ALA A 384 -14.61 8.84 -7.23
N GLY A 385 -14.82 7.68 -7.83
CA GLY A 385 -14.76 7.46 -9.28
C GLY A 385 -13.33 7.36 -9.83
N PRO A 386 -13.18 6.93 -11.10
CA PRO A 386 -11.89 6.60 -11.72
C PRO A 386 -10.88 7.75 -11.73
N GLU A 387 -11.35 8.99 -11.85
CA GLU A 387 -10.53 10.20 -11.91
C GLU A 387 -9.75 10.46 -10.62
N HIS A 388 -10.23 9.93 -9.49
CA HIS A 388 -9.69 10.20 -8.16
C HIS A 388 -8.95 9.01 -7.54
N HIS A 389 -8.74 7.91 -8.27
CA HIS A 389 -8.09 6.71 -7.73
C HIS A 389 -6.71 7.00 -7.11
N GLY A 390 -5.88 7.84 -7.75
CA GLY A 390 -4.58 8.22 -7.18
C GLY A 390 -4.71 8.93 -5.83
N THR A 391 -5.61 9.91 -5.73
CA THR A 391 -5.87 10.67 -4.50
C THR A 391 -6.47 9.80 -3.39
N VAL A 392 -7.41 8.91 -3.73
CA VAL A 392 -8.02 7.97 -2.78
C VAL A 392 -7.00 6.99 -2.23
N SER A 393 -6.16 6.41 -3.09
CA SER A 393 -5.13 5.48 -2.66
C SER A 393 -4.13 6.17 -1.73
N ALA A 394 -3.72 7.39 -2.05
CA ALA A 394 -2.86 8.19 -1.17
C ALA A 394 -3.54 8.49 0.17
N ALA A 395 -4.80 8.92 0.18
CA ALA A 395 -5.55 9.19 1.40
C ALA A 395 -5.70 7.95 2.29
N TRP A 396 -6.04 6.80 1.70
CA TRP A 396 -6.16 5.54 2.42
C TRP A 396 -4.83 5.08 3.03
N ASN A 397 -3.73 5.17 2.29
CA ASN A 397 -2.39 4.83 2.82
C ASN A 397 -1.99 5.77 3.96
N MET A 398 -2.22 7.08 3.81
CA MET A 398 -1.94 8.05 4.89
C MET A 398 -2.78 7.75 6.13
N THR A 399 -4.06 7.39 5.98
CA THR A 399 -4.90 6.94 7.11
C THR A 399 -4.33 5.69 7.76
N PHE A 400 -3.93 4.70 6.97
CA PHE A 400 -3.36 3.45 7.47
C PHE A 400 -2.07 3.70 8.26
N ASP A 401 -1.10 4.39 7.67
CA ASP A 401 0.20 4.66 8.31
C ASP A 401 0.03 5.54 9.54
N SER A 402 -0.83 6.56 9.48
CA SER A 402 -1.14 7.42 10.64
C SER A 402 -1.74 6.60 11.79
N GLY A 403 -2.72 5.74 11.49
CA GLY A 403 -3.32 4.86 12.49
C GLY A 403 -2.28 3.92 13.09
N TYR A 404 -1.44 3.31 12.27
CA TYR A 404 -0.44 2.34 12.71
C TYR A 404 0.55 2.98 13.70
N GLY A 405 1.06 4.17 13.36
CA GLY A 405 1.94 4.94 14.22
C GLY A 405 1.26 5.42 15.50
N ALA A 406 0.04 5.97 15.38
CA ALA A 406 -0.72 6.46 16.52
C ALA A 406 -1.07 5.35 17.51
N GLY A 407 -1.41 4.16 17.02
CA GLY A 407 -1.67 2.99 17.85
C GLY A 407 -0.46 2.52 18.66
N ALA A 408 0.71 2.46 18.02
CA ALA A 408 1.96 2.13 18.71
C ALA A 408 2.31 3.19 19.77
N LEU A 409 2.18 4.49 19.44
CA LEU A 409 2.40 5.57 20.40
C LEU A 409 1.43 5.49 21.57
N LEU A 410 0.14 5.30 21.29
CA LEU A 410 -0.92 5.28 22.29
C LEU A 410 -0.73 4.10 23.25
N THR A 411 -0.43 2.90 22.74
CA THR A 411 -0.14 1.75 23.61
C THR A 411 1.10 1.96 24.46
N GLY A 412 2.19 2.45 23.87
CA GLY A 412 3.41 2.75 24.63
C GLY A 412 3.19 3.81 25.71
N ALA A 413 2.47 4.88 25.38
CA ALA A 413 2.10 5.94 26.32
C ALA A 413 1.16 5.41 27.41
N ILE A 414 0.17 4.59 27.07
CA ILE A 414 -0.75 4.01 28.05
C ILE A 414 0.00 3.14 29.06
N ALA A 415 0.86 2.26 28.56
CA ALA A 415 1.61 1.33 29.40
C ALA A 415 2.64 2.06 30.29
N GLN A 416 3.27 3.12 29.77
CA GLN A 416 4.28 3.89 30.50
C GLN A 416 3.70 4.90 31.50
N VAL A 417 2.72 5.71 31.07
CA VAL A 417 2.22 6.86 31.85
C VAL A 417 1.21 6.42 32.91
N PHE A 418 0.32 5.49 32.56
CA PHE A 418 -0.69 4.98 33.50
C PHE A 418 -0.22 3.73 34.24
N SER A 419 1.03 3.28 34.00
CA SER A 419 1.59 2.05 34.55
C SER A 419 0.68 0.83 34.32
N LEU A 420 -0.03 0.82 33.20
CA LEU A 420 -0.94 -0.25 32.81
C LEU A 420 -0.19 -1.35 32.09
N SER A 421 -0.67 -2.58 32.21
CA SER A 421 -0.14 -3.68 31.40
C SER A 421 -0.43 -3.47 29.91
N LEU A 422 0.41 -4.03 29.04
CA LEU A 422 0.16 -4.04 27.58
C LEU A 422 -1.21 -4.65 27.25
N SER A 423 -1.62 -5.67 28.02
CA SER A 423 -2.95 -6.29 27.94
C SER A 423 -4.07 -5.27 28.17
N ALA A 424 -3.96 -4.43 29.21
CA ALA A 424 -4.94 -3.37 29.48
C ALA A 424 -4.95 -2.32 28.36
N ALA A 425 -3.78 -1.98 27.80
CA ALA A 425 -3.69 -1.08 26.64
C ALA A 425 -4.40 -1.63 25.39
N PHE A 426 -4.33 -2.95 25.13
CA PHE A 426 -5.15 -3.59 24.08
C PHE A 426 -6.65 -3.48 24.38
N GLY A 427 -7.05 -3.61 25.65
CA GLY A 427 -8.45 -3.39 26.07
C GLY A 427 -8.95 -1.98 25.76
N VAL A 428 -8.14 -0.95 26.02
CA VAL A 428 -8.47 0.45 25.68
C VAL A 428 -8.65 0.61 24.17
N LEU A 429 -7.78 0.01 23.35
CA LEU A 429 -7.90 0.05 21.90
C LEU A 429 -9.15 -0.68 21.39
N ALA A 430 -9.52 -1.80 22.00
CA ALA A 430 -10.77 -2.50 21.68
C ALA A 430 -11.99 -1.60 21.93
N VAL A 431 -12.03 -0.89 23.07
CA VAL A 431 -13.08 0.10 23.38
C VAL A 431 -13.09 1.24 22.37
N LEU A 432 -11.92 1.75 21.99
CA LEU A 432 -11.79 2.79 20.97
C LEU A 432 -12.40 2.36 19.63
N ILE A 433 -12.16 1.11 19.21
CA ILE A 433 -12.76 0.56 17.98
C ILE A 433 -14.29 0.52 18.10
N VAL A 434 -14.84 0.01 19.21
CA VAL A 434 -16.29 -0.04 19.45
C VAL A 434 -16.91 1.36 19.39
N ALA A 435 -16.23 2.37 19.95
CA ALA A 435 -16.69 3.75 19.96
C ALA A 435 -16.82 4.36 18.54
N THR A 436 -16.10 3.84 17.54
CA THR A 436 -16.24 4.31 16.15
C THR A 436 -17.50 3.82 15.44
N LEU A 437 -18.08 2.69 15.88
CA LEU A 437 -19.25 2.07 15.25
C LEU A 437 -20.52 2.96 15.30
N PRO A 438 -20.95 3.52 16.45
CA PRO A 438 -22.13 4.37 16.50
C PRO A 438 -21.94 5.68 15.73
N VAL A 439 -20.73 6.24 15.74
CA VAL A 439 -20.40 7.45 14.99
C VAL A 439 -20.49 7.18 13.48
N ALA A 440 -19.97 6.03 13.02
CA ALA A 440 -20.08 5.63 11.63
C ALA A 440 -21.53 5.39 11.19
N ALA A 441 -22.37 4.81 12.07
CA ALA A 441 -23.80 4.64 11.81
C ALA A 441 -24.52 5.99 11.67
N ALA A 442 -24.25 6.93 12.58
CA ALA A 442 -24.83 8.28 12.54
C ALA A 442 -24.46 9.06 11.27
N LEU A 443 -23.23 8.88 10.76
CA LEU A 443 -22.77 9.50 9.51
C LEU A 443 -23.38 8.89 8.24
N GLN A 444 -23.96 7.68 8.33
CA GLN A 444 -24.62 7.00 7.21
C GLN A 444 -26.12 7.27 7.12
N LEU A 445 -26.73 7.80 8.19
CA LEU A 445 -28.14 8.17 8.16
C LEU A 445 -28.39 9.26 7.10
N PRO A 446 -29.43 9.12 6.25
CA PRO A 446 -29.84 10.19 5.38
C PRO A 446 -30.08 11.42 6.23
N ARG A 447 -29.36 12.52 5.98
CA ARG A 447 -29.73 13.80 6.58
C ARG A 447 -31.10 14.13 6.03
N SER A 448 -32.13 13.92 6.86
CA SER A 448 -33.47 14.40 6.58
C SER A 448 -33.33 15.87 6.19
N SER A 449 -33.81 16.17 5.00
CA SER A 449 -33.92 17.52 4.46
C SER A 449 -34.78 18.35 5.42
N HIS A 450 -34.14 19.02 6.37
CA HIS A 450 -34.70 20.19 7.04
C HIS A 450 -34.68 21.34 6.02
N GLN A 451 -35.66 21.31 5.12
CA GLN A 451 -36.27 22.48 4.53
C GLN A 451 -37.78 22.23 4.54
N GLY A 452 -38.44 22.97 5.41
CA GLY A 452 -39.87 23.06 5.63
C GLY A 452 -40.06 24.17 6.64
#